data_AF-A0A4P7L213-F1
#
_entry.id   AF-A0A4P7L213-F1
#
_cell.length_a   1.000
_cell.length_b   1.000
_cell.length_c   1.000
_cell.angle_alpha   90.00
_cell.angle_beta   90.00
_cell.angle_gamma   90.00
#
_symmetry.space_group_name_H-M   'P 1'
#
loop_
_entity.id
_entity.type
_entity.pdbx_description
1 polymer ?
#
loop_
_entity_poly.entity_id
_entity_poly.type
_entity_poly.pdbx_seq_one_letter_code
_entity_poly.pdbx_strand_id
1 'polypeptide(L)'
;MKIPQSELLKAFTRRPSEFLESEKQWRGMRLLHITDSCSYIDMEAIVQVRFSRQVEPYICMIEKDFTTQVLLSSVRIADTNASNFYQYLRKNISSGKSRYFEIEVDKLREDLGIEKHETYKNYKFLKSQFIDRAIKKILNITEFKKIEVKILERKGRKAHKIMISYEYENC
;
A
#
# COMPACT_ATOMS: atom_id res chain seq x y z
N MET A 1 -8.61 8.95 -6.42
CA MET A 1 -8.24 7.52 -6.53
C MET A 1 -9.34 6.82 -7.32
N LYS A 2 -9.01 5.85 -8.19
CA LYS A 2 -10.01 5.02 -8.88
C LYS A 2 -10.06 3.67 -8.17
N ILE A 3 -11.20 3.31 -7.59
CA ILE A 3 -11.36 2.06 -6.85
C ILE A 3 -12.48 1.24 -7.52
N PRO A 4 -12.26 -0.05 -7.84
CA PRO A 4 -13.30 -0.93 -8.34
C PRO A 4 -14.44 -1.08 -7.33
N GLN A 5 -15.68 -1.25 -7.80
CA GLN A 5 -16.85 -1.37 -6.93
C GLN A 5 -16.75 -2.51 -5.92
N SER A 6 -16.11 -3.63 -6.29
CA SER A 6 -15.90 -4.81 -5.43
C SER A 6 -15.04 -4.53 -4.21
N GLU A 7 -14.22 -3.48 -4.24
CA GLU A 7 -13.26 -3.11 -3.18
C GLU A 7 -13.76 -1.91 -2.34
N LEU A 8 -15.00 -1.46 -2.58
CA LEU A 8 -15.57 -0.32 -1.85
C LEU A 8 -16.10 -0.73 -0.46
N LEU A 9 -15.62 -0.07 0.59
CA LEU A 9 -16.16 -0.22 1.95
C LEU A 9 -17.40 0.67 2.13
N LYS A 10 -18.38 0.20 2.91
CA LYS A 10 -19.60 0.96 3.22
C LYS A 10 -19.31 1.99 4.32
N ALA A 11 -19.77 3.23 4.14
CA ALA A 11 -19.63 4.29 5.15
C ALA A 11 -20.56 4.06 6.37
N PHE A 12 -20.26 4.71 7.52
CA PHE A 12 -21.08 4.61 8.74
C PHE A 12 -22.53 5.06 8.51
N THR A 13 -23.49 4.27 9.01
CA THR A 13 -24.94 4.55 8.99
C THR A 13 -25.42 5.57 10.02
N ARG A 14 -24.54 6.19 10.83
CA ARG A 14 -24.94 7.03 11.99
C ARG A 14 -25.67 8.33 11.64
N ARG A 15 -25.88 8.64 10.36
CA ARG A 15 -27.02 9.44 9.88
C ARG A 15 -27.51 8.80 8.56
N PRO A 16 -28.79 8.44 8.43
CA PRO A 16 -29.35 8.03 7.14
C PRO A 16 -29.44 9.29 6.29
N SER A 17 -28.36 9.66 5.61
CA SER A 17 -28.55 10.45 4.40
C SER A 17 -29.18 9.49 3.40
N GLU A 18 -30.43 9.71 3.02
CA GLU A 18 -31.18 9.00 1.97
C GLU A 18 -30.33 8.78 0.69
N PHE A 19 -29.31 9.61 0.51
CA PHE A 19 -28.22 9.49 -0.47
C PHE A 19 -27.49 8.13 -0.50
N LEU A 20 -27.47 7.34 0.58
CA LEU A 20 -26.71 6.07 0.67
C LEU A 20 -27.52 4.83 0.26
N GLU A 21 -28.85 4.84 0.35
CA GLU A 21 -29.65 3.66 -0.01
C GLU A 21 -29.72 3.45 -1.53
N SER A 22 -29.67 4.55 -2.30
CA SER A 22 -29.55 4.51 -3.76
C SER A 22 -28.15 4.10 -4.25
N GLU A 23 -27.12 4.08 -3.39
CA GLU A 23 -25.77 3.61 -3.74
C GLU A 23 -25.68 2.09 -3.94
N LYS A 24 -26.69 1.33 -3.50
CA LYS A 24 -26.68 -0.15 -3.59
C LYS A 24 -26.88 -0.69 -5.02
N GLN A 25 -27.35 0.12 -5.96
CA GLN A 25 -27.74 -0.35 -7.32
C GLN A 25 -26.90 0.24 -8.46
N TRP A 26 -25.82 0.97 -8.16
CA TRP A 26 -25.04 1.63 -9.21
C TRP A 26 -24.05 0.68 -9.91
N ARG A 27 -23.96 0.75 -11.25
CA ARG A 27 -22.92 0.10 -12.07
C ARG A 27 -22.04 1.17 -12.73
N GLY A 28 -20.74 1.15 -12.49
CA GLY A 28 -19.79 2.08 -13.13
C GLY A 28 -18.49 2.30 -12.35
N MET A 29 -17.74 3.35 -12.71
CA MET A 29 -16.49 3.75 -12.05
C MET A 29 -16.67 5.05 -11.24
N ARG A 30 -16.46 4.99 -9.92
CA ARG A 30 -16.61 6.15 -9.04
C ARG A 30 -15.26 6.83 -8.81
N LEU A 31 -15.22 8.16 -8.96
CA LEU A 31 -14.09 8.97 -8.54
C LEU A 31 -14.29 9.37 -7.09
N LEU A 32 -13.32 9.03 -6.24
CA LEU A 32 -13.35 9.38 -4.82
C LEU A 32 -12.30 10.46 -4.54
N HIS A 33 -12.74 11.54 -3.88
CA HIS A 33 -11.86 12.52 -3.27
C HIS A 33 -11.49 12.08 -1.85
N ILE A 34 -10.22 12.24 -1.48
CA ILE A 34 -9.75 11.87 -0.15
C ILE A 34 -10.22 12.91 0.88
N THR A 35 -10.23 14.18 0.48
CA THR A 35 -10.55 15.32 1.32
C THR A 35 -11.71 16.11 0.73
N ASP A 36 -12.58 16.60 1.61
CA ASP A 36 -13.62 17.56 1.25
C ASP A 36 -13.06 18.99 1.28
N SER A 37 -12.13 19.28 2.19
CA SER A 37 -11.44 20.57 2.27
C SER A 37 -10.03 20.44 2.85
N CYS A 38 -9.13 21.32 2.41
CA CYS A 38 -7.77 21.47 2.94
C CYS A 38 -7.44 22.97 3.00
N SER A 39 -7.01 23.45 4.16
CA SER A 39 -6.66 24.86 4.39
C SER A 39 -5.38 24.97 5.22
N TYR A 40 -4.55 25.96 4.89
CA TYR A 40 -3.39 26.35 5.68
C TYR A 40 -3.72 27.64 6.43
N ILE A 41 -3.45 27.66 7.74
CA ILE A 41 -3.71 28.79 8.63
C ILE A 41 -2.36 29.49 8.87
N ASP A 42 -2.09 30.54 8.08
CA ASP A 42 -0.78 31.20 8.01
C ASP A 42 -0.26 31.66 9.39
N MET A 43 -1.12 32.24 10.22
CA MET A 43 -0.71 32.78 11.53
C MET A 43 -0.37 31.71 12.56
N GLU A 44 -0.86 30.48 12.39
CA GLU A 44 -0.67 29.38 13.34
C GLU A 44 0.30 28.32 12.81
N ALA A 45 0.70 28.40 11.54
CA ALA A 45 1.46 27.38 10.82
C ALA A 45 0.81 25.98 10.89
N ILE A 46 -0.53 25.94 10.85
CA ILE A 46 -1.34 24.72 10.95
C ILE A 46 -1.96 24.39 9.59
N VAL A 47 -1.94 23.11 9.22
CA VAL A 47 -2.73 22.58 8.11
C VAL A 47 -3.98 21.92 8.67
N GLN A 48 -5.16 22.38 8.26
CA GLN A 48 -6.43 21.76 8.58
C GLN A 48 -6.94 20.95 7.39
N VAL A 49 -7.23 19.68 7.63
CA VAL A 49 -7.74 18.74 6.62
C VAL A 49 -9.07 18.16 7.08
N ARG A 50 -10.07 18.18 6.19
CA ARG A 50 -11.34 17.48 6.38
C ARG A 50 -11.41 16.30 5.41
N PHE A 51 -11.42 15.08 5.94
CA PHE A 51 -11.59 13.87 5.14
C PHE A 51 -13.02 13.76 4.61
N SER A 52 -13.16 13.20 3.42
CA SER A 52 -14.48 12.91 2.86
C SER A 52 -15.13 11.75 3.62
N ARG A 53 -16.46 11.75 3.69
CA ARG A 53 -17.22 10.65 4.34
C ARG A 53 -16.97 9.28 3.69
N GLN A 54 -16.54 9.26 2.43
CA GLN A 54 -16.22 8.02 1.73
C GLN A 54 -14.88 7.41 2.15
N VAL A 55 -13.97 8.22 2.72
CA VAL A 55 -12.69 7.72 3.27
C VAL A 55 -12.86 7.18 4.69
N GLU A 56 -13.81 7.68 5.45
CA GLU A 56 -14.09 7.28 6.84
C GLU A 56 -14.03 5.77 7.11
N PRO A 57 -14.68 4.88 6.32
CA PRO A 57 -14.60 3.44 6.58
C PRO A 57 -13.18 2.86 6.42
N TYR A 58 -12.36 3.41 5.53
CA TYR A 58 -10.98 2.95 5.30
C TYR A 58 -10.02 3.34 6.43
N ILE A 59 -10.40 4.30 7.27
CA ILE A 59 -9.63 4.72 8.44
C ILE A 59 -10.18 4.08 9.71
N CYS A 60 -11.51 4.00 9.85
CA CYS A 60 -12.17 3.70 11.11
C CYS A 60 -12.72 2.27 11.21
N MET A 61 -13.01 1.57 10.10
CA MET A 61 -13.54 0.19 10.14
C MET A 61 -12.42 -0.84 10.05
N ILE A 62 -11.64 -0.92 11.13
CA ILE A 62 -10.52 -1.85 11.28
C ILE A 62 -11.05 -3.17 11.86
N GLU A 63 -11.85 -3.92 11.09
CA GLU A 63 -12.43 -5.16 11.60
C GLU A 63 -11.48 -6.36 11.44
N LYS A 64 -10.88 -6.59 10.25
CA LYS A 64 -10.00 -7.75 10.01
C LYS A 64 -8.85 -7.57 8.99
N ASP A 65 -8.94 -6.65 8.03
CA ASP A 65 -7.97 -6.53 6.93
C ASP A 65 -7.27 -5.17 6.90
N PHE A 66 -6.40 -4.93 7.87
CA PHE A 66 -5.67 -3.66 7.99
C PHE A 66 -4.17 -3.85 7.88
N THR A 67 -3.48 -2.75 7.54
CA THR A 67 -2.02 -2.70 7.52
C THR A 67 -1.54 -1.80 8.65
N THR A 68 -0.77 -2.37 9.58
CA THR A 68 -0.10 -1.62 10.64
C THR A 68 1.26 -1.15 10.16
N GLN A 69 1.67 0.06 10.52
CA GLN A 69 2.99 0.62 10.16
C GLN A 69 3.55 1.44 11.31
N VAL A 70 4.87 1.48 11.44
CA VAL A 70 5.54 2.40 12.38
C VAL A 70 5.53 3.79 11.77
N LEU A 71 4.88 4.75 12.45
CA LEU A 71 4.69 6.12 11.92
C LEU A 71 6.02 6.81 11.57
N LEU A 72 7.00 6.73 12.46
CA LEU A 72 8.32 7.34 12.24
C LEU A 72 9.03 6.73 11.02
N SER A 73 8.92 5.41 10.81
CA SER A 73 9.44 4.74 9.62
C SER A 73 8.74 5.24 8.36
N SER A 74 7.40 5.27 8.35
CA SER A 74 6.60 5.68 7.20
C SER A 74 6.90 7.13 6.75
N VAL A 75 7.08 8.05 7.69
CA VAL A 75 7.31 9.48 7.40
C VAL A 75 8.74 9.76 6.93
N ARG A 76 9.74 9.00 7.39
CA ARG A 76 11.14 9.22 7.00
C ARG A 76 11.47 8.74 5.59
N ILE A 77 10.68 7.82 5.03
CA ILE A 77 10.90 7.29 3.69
C ILE A 77 10.47 8.32 2.64
N ALA A 78 11.41 9.15 2.18
CA ALA A 78 11.15 10.15 1.14
C ALA A 78 10.98 9.56 -0.28
N ASP A 79 11.46 8.35 -0.52
CA ASP A 79 11.41 7.70 -1.83
C ASP A 79 10.09 6.96 -2.05
N THR A 80 9.34 7.31 -3.08
CA THR A 80 8.02 6.72 -3.37
C THR A 80 8.07 5.20 -3.56
N ASN A 81 9.09 4.68 -4.25
CA ASN A 81 9.20 3.24 -4.50
C ASN A 81 9.53 2.49 -3.21
N ALA A 82 10.43 3.04 -2.39
CA ALA A 82 10.75 2.49 -1.07
C ALA A 82 9.54 2.55 -0.12
N SER A 83 8.77 3.65 -0.16
CA SER A 83 7.55 3.79 0.63
C SER A 83 6.51 2.74 0.22
N ASN A 84 6.23 2.60 -1.08
CA ASN A 84 5.31 1.58 -1.58
C ASN A 84 5.76 0.16 -1.20
N PHE A 85 7.05 -0.14 -1.32
CA PHE A 85 7.59 -1.45 -0.96
C PHE A 85 7.51 -1.70 0.56
N TYR A 86 7.80 -0.70 1.39
CA TYR A 86 7.64 -0.80 2.84
C TYR A 86 6.18 -1.04 3.24
N GLN A 87 5.23 -0.29 2.67
CA GLN A 87 3.80 -0.49 2.90
C GLN A 87 3.37 -1.92 2.50
N TYR A 88 3.90 -2.41 1.38
CA TYR A 88 3.65 -3.77 0.89
C TYR A 88 4.21 -4.86 1.83
N LEU A 89 5.40 -4.66 2.41
CA LEU A 89 5.94 -5.57 3.43
C LEU A 89 5.07 -5.58 4.69
N ARG A 90 4.71 -4.40 5.20
CA ARG A 90 3.86 -4.24 6.39
C ARG A 90 2.45 -4.82 6.20
N LYS A 91 1.89 -4.75 4.98
CA LYS A 91 0.63 -5.42 4.62
C LYS A 91 0.75 -6.94 4.77
N ASN A 92 1.84 -7.53 4.29
CA ASN A 92 2.07 -8.97 4.43
C ASN A 92 2.31 -9.37 5.89
N ILE A 93 3.02 -8.55 6.67
CA ILE A 93 3.19 -8.76 8.11
C ILE A 93 1.83 -8.74 8.82
N SER A 94 0.99 -7.73 8.53
CA SER A 94 -0.30 -7.55 9.18
C SER A 94 -1.31 -8.66 8.82
N SER A 95 -1.15 -9.29 7.65
CA SER A 95 -1.89 -10.50 7.26
C SER A 95 -1.33 -11.80 7.87
N GLY A 96 -0.40 -11.71 8.82
CA GLY A 96 0.13 -12.84 9.59
C GLY A 96 1.40 -13.49 9.03
N LYS A 97 1.95 -13.00 7.92
CA LYS A 97 3.14 -13.59 7.29
C LYS A 97 4.43 -13.08 7.91
N SER A 98 4.66 -13.31 9.20
CA SER A 98 5.66 -12.59 10.01
C SER A 98 7.14 -12.73 9.58
N ARG A 99 7.53 -13.73 8.79
CA ARG A 99 8.93 -13.99 8.44
C ARG A 99 9.23 -13.96 6.95
N TYR A 100 8.30 -14.45 6.15
CA TYR A 100 8.45 -14.51 4.71
C TYR A 100 7.10 -14.67 4.04
N PHE A 101 7.08 -14.36 2.75
CA PHE A 101 5.98 -14.73 1.88
C PHE A 101 6.47 -15.00 0.47
N GLU A 102 5.68 -15.77 -0.26
CA GLU A 102 5.92 -16.06 -1.67
C GLU A 102 4.94 -15.28 -2.53
N ILE A 103 5.40 -14.82 -3.69
CA ILE A 103 4.56 -14.12 -4.65
C ILE A 103 5.06 -14.33 -6.08
N GLU A 104 4.12 -14.37 -7.02
CA GLU A 104 4.42 -14.31 -8.43
C GLU A 104 4.92 -12.92 -8.84
N VAL A 105 5.90 -12.86 -9.74
CA VAL A 105 6.51 -11.59 -10.14
C VAL A 105 5.49 -10.67 -10.81
N ASP A 106 4.53 -11.20 -11.57
CA ASP A 106 3.49 -10.40 -12.22
C ASP A 106 2.55 -9.77 -11.19
N LYS A 107 2.05 -10.58 -10.23
CA LYS A 107 1.23 -10.09 -9.11
C LYS A 107 1.95 -9.06 -8.25
N LEU A 108 3.25 -9.23 -8.00
CA LEU A 108 4.04 -8.23 -7.28
C LEU A 108 4.06 -6.88 -8.01
N ARG A 109 4.13 -6.86 -9.35
CA ARG A 109 4.11 -5.59 -10.10
C ARG A 109 2.75 -4.90 -9.99
N GLU A 110 1.67 -5.67 -10.04
CA GLU A 110 0.30 -5.18 -9.87
C GLU A 110 0.11 -4.59 -8.46
N ASP A 111 0.49 -5.34 -7.43
CA ASP A 111 0.36 -4.90 -6.03
C ASP A 111 1.21 -3.65 -5.71
N LEU A 112 2.30 -3.44 -6.44
CA LEU A 112 3.16 -2.26 -6.33
C LEU A 112 2.72 -1.10 -7.25
N GLY A 113 1.71 -1.30 -8.11
CA GLY A 113 1.23 -0.31 -9.07
C GLY A 113 2.23 0.06 -10.17
N ILE A 114 3.12 -0.87 -10.52
CA ILE A 114 4.21 -0.67 -11.49
C ILE A 114 4.07 -1.56 -12.73
N GLU A 115 2.93 -2.21 -12.91
CA GLU A 115 2.65 -3.16 -14.00
C GLU A 115 2.72 -2.49 -15.39
N LYS A 116 2.38 -1.20 -15.48
CA LYS A 116 2.42 -0.41 -16.72
C LYS A 116 3.79 0.17 -17.05
N HIS A 117 4.76 0.09 -16.14
CA HIS A 117 6.10 0.63 -16.37
C HIS A 117 6.97 -0.35 -17.18
N GLU A 118 7.30 0.03 -18.42
CA GLU A 118 8.07 -0.82 -19.34
C GLU A 118 9.41 -1.28 -18.75
N THR A 119 10.11 -0.39 -18.03
CA THR A 119 11.40 -0.67 -17.38
C THR A 119 11.33 -1.88 -16.45
N TYR A 120 10.23 -2.04 -15.72
CA TYR A 120 10.10 -3.08 -14.70
C TYR A 120 9.51 -4.39 -15.23
N LYS A 121 9.12 -4.45 -16.52
CA LYS A 121 8.75 -5.74 -17.14
C LYS A 121 9.90 -6.73 -17.09
N ASN A 122 11.14 -6.26 -17.28
CA ASN A 122 12.32 -7.12 -17.12
C ASN A 122 12.68 -7.28 -15.63
N TYR A 123 12.69 -8.51 -15.14
CA TYR A 123 13.01 -8.83 -13.76
C TYR A 123 14.40 -8.31 -13.32
N LYS A 124 15.39 -8.26 -14.22
CA LYS A 124 16.72 -7.72 -13.89
C LYS A 124 16.65 -6.25 -13.45
N PHE A 125 15.85 -5.45 -14.16
CA PHE A 125 15.66 -4.03 -13.82
C PHE A 125 14.73 -3.87 -12.62
N LEU A 126 13.65 -4.66 -12.51
CA LEU A 126 12.82 -4.70 -11.31
C LEU A 126 13.66 -4.98 -10.06
N LYS A 127 14.53 -5.99 -10.09
CA LYS A 127 15.39 -6.34 -8.97
C LYS A 127 16.37 -5.22 -8.63
N SER A 128 17.17 -4.79 -9.61
CA SER A 128 18.28 -3.86 -9.37
C SER A 128 17.86 -2.41 -9.15
N GLN A 129 16.82 -1.92 -9.84
CA GLN A 129 16.43 -0.51 -9.82
C GLN A 129 15.27 -0.23 -8.88
N PHE A 130 14.39 -1.20 -8.62
CA PHE A 130 13.28 -1.03 -7.68
C PHE A 130 13.59 -1.72 -6.35
N ILE A 131 13.65 -3.06 -6.35
CA ILE A 131 13.67 -3.87 -5.12
C ILE A 131 14.95 -3.60 -4.31
N ASP A 132 16.13 -3.69 -4.93
CA ASP A 132 17.41 -3.52 -4.23
C ASP A 132 17.60 -2.09 -3.71
N ARG A 133 17.14 -1.09 -4.46
CA ARG A 133 17.19 0.32 -4.03
C ARG A 133 16.22 0.57 -2.88
N ALA A 134 15.00 0.04 -2.97
CA ALA A 134 14.01 0.13 -1.92
C ALA A 134 14.50 -0.54 -0.63
N ILE A 135 15.01 -1.78 -0.72
CA ILE A 135 15.56 -2.51 0.43
C ILE A 135 16.67 -1.71 1.11
N LYS A 136 17.65 -1.19 0.35
CA LYS A 136 18.73 -0.38 0.93
C LYS A 136 18.21 0.82 1.72
N LYS A 137 17.20 1.53 1.18
CA LYS A 137 16.61 2.68 1.86
C LYS A 137 15.86 2.25 3.11
N ILE A 138 15.02 1.23 3.02
CA ILE A 138 14.20 0.72 4.14
C ILE A 138 15.10 0.28 5.29
N LEU A 139 16.12 -0.53 5.04
CA LEU A 139 17.03 -1.02 6.07
C LEU A 139 17.77 0.11 6.82
N ASN A 140 17.98 1.26 6.16
CA ASN A 140 18.70 2.38 6.78
C ASN A 140 17.83 3.25 7.70
N ILE A 141 16.50 3.28 7.50
CA ILE A 141 15.62 4.30 8.13
C ILE A 141 14.40 3.73 8.86
N THR A 142 14.23 2.41 8.87
CA THR A 142 13.06 1.72 9.43
C THR A 142 13.48 0.63 10.42
N GLU A 143 12.50 -0.03 11.04
CA GLU A 143 12.66 -1.12 12.00
C GLU A 143 13.18 -2.45 11.40
N PHE A 144 13.29 -2.52 10.07
CA PHE A 144 13.76 -3.72 9.38
C PHE A 144 15.28 -3.88 9.52
N LYS A 145 15.71 -5.02 10.05
CA LYS A 145 17.13 -5.41 10.17
C LYS A 145 17.64 -6.09 8.91
N LYS A 146 16.78 -6.88 8.27
CA LYS A 146 17.17 -7.70 7.12
C LYS A 146 15.98 -7.91 6.20
N ILE A 147 16.23 -7.81 4.88
CA ILE A 147 15.27 -8.15 3.84
C ILE A 147 16.03 -8.89 2.73
N GLU A 148 15.60 -10.11 2.41
CA GLU A 148 16.18 -10.94 1.36
C GLU A 148 15.12 -11.31 0.32
N VAL A 149 15.56 -11.47 -0.93
CA VAL A 149 14.70 -11.86 -2.05
C VAL A 149 15.35 -13.02 -2.80
N LYS A 150 14.67 -14.16 -2.84
CA LYS A 150 15.13 -15.40 -3.48
C LYS A 150 14.17 -15.81 -4.60
N ILE A 151 14.70 -16.32 -5.70
CA ILE A 151 13.88 -16.86 -6.79
C ILE A 151 13.56 -18.31 -6.43
N LEU A 152 12.26 -18.62 -6.32
CA LEU A 152 11.80 -19.99 -6.04
C LEU A 152 11.57 -20.77 -7.33
N GLU A 153 10.97 -20.13 -8.32
CA GLU A 153 10.58 -20.80 -9.57
C GLU A 153 10.92 -19.95 -10.78
N ARG A 154 11.38 -20.62 -11.85
CA ARG A 154 11.59 -20.03 -13.16
C ARG A 154 10.70 -20.70 -14.19
N LYS A 155 10.01 -19.91 -15.01
CA LYS A 155 9.37 -20.37 -16.24
C LYS A 155 10.33 -20.10 -17.40
N GLY A 156 11.01 -21.15 -17.85
CA GLY A 156 12.13 -21.04 -18.77
C GLY A 156 13.29 -20.23 -18.16
N ARG A 157 13.72 -19.16 -18.84
CA ARG A 157 14.78 -18.26 -18.33
C ARG A 157 14.24 -17.13 -17.42
N LYS A 158 12.92 -16.97 -17.30
CA LYS A 158 12.29 -15.86 -16.55
C LYS A 158 11.97 -16.29 -15.12
N ALA A 159 12.27 -15.42 -14.15
CA ALA A 159 11.81 -15.60 -12.77
C ALA A 159 10.27 -15.47 -12.76
N HIS A 160 9.60 -16.49 -12.22
CA HIS A 160 8.14 -16.54 -12.16
C HIS A 160 7.64 -16.31 -10.73
N LYS A 161 8.27 -16.97 -9.75
CA LYS A 161 7.90 -16.90 -8.34
C LYS A 161 9.10 -16.56 -7.49
N ILE A 162 8.91 -15.64 -6.55
CA ILE A 162 9.95 -15.21 -5.62
C ILE A 162 9.49 -15.36 -4.17
N MET A 163 10.45 -15.51 -3.28
CA MET A 163 10.27 -15.46 -1.84
C MET A 163 10.92 -14.18 -1.33
N ILE A 164 10.16 -13.43 -0.52
CA ILE A 164 10.67 -12.26 0.21
C ILE A 164 10.66 -12.64 1.69
N SER A 165 11.82 -12.60 2.33
CA SER A 165 11.99 -12.89 3.76
C SER A 165 12.55 -11.68 4.48
N TYR A 166 12.20 -11.50 5.75
CA TYR A 166 12.60 -10.34 6.52
C TYR A 166 12.70 -10.59 8.02
N GLU A 167 13.49 -9.75 8.66
CA GLU A 167 13.65 -9.66 10.11
C GLU A 167 13.48 -8.18 10.51
N TYR A 168 12.71 -7.94 11.55
CA TYR A 168 12.42 -6.59 12.07
C TYR A 168 12.27 -6.65 13.59
N GLU A 169 12.47 -5.51 14.25
CA GLU A 169 12.13 -5.37 15.66
C GLU A 169 10.65 -5.04 15.82
N ASN A 170 9.96 -5.75 16.70
CA ASN A 170 8.64 -5.33 17.14
C ASN A 170 8.82 -4.07 17.99
N CYS A 171 8.58 -2.91 17.39
CA CYS A 171 8.43 -1.65 18.11
C CYS A 171 7.10 -1.59 18.86
#